data_AF-A0AAF0E596-F1
#
_entry.id   AF-A0AAF0E596-F1
#
_cell.length_a   1.000
_cell.length_b   1.000
_cell.length_c   1.000
_cell.angle_alpha   90.00
_cell.angle_beta   90.00
_cell.angle_gamma   90.00
#
_symmetry.space_group_name_H-M   'P 1'
#
loop_
_entity.id
_entity.type
_entity.pdbx_description
1 polymer ?
#
loop_
_entity_poly.entity_id
_entity_poly.type
_entity_poly.pdbx_seq_one_letter_code
_entity_poly.pdbx_strand_id
1 'polypeptide(L)' 'MSYTIAGKKVLSEHLVLGVFGSIGAAVYLATSGGSKKGADAKAPNAAPVAPINASSPDEEAFVKQFLAEAMKEEK' A
#
# COMPACT_ATOMS: atom_id res chain seq x y z
N MET A 1 4.24 -32.83 -3.72
CA MET A 1 3.75 -32.38 -5.03
C MET A 1 4.76 -31.44 -5.67
N SER A 2 4.97 -31.52 -6.99
CA SER A 2 5.93 -30.67 -7.73
C SER A 2 5.28 -30.08 -8.97
N TYR A 3 5.64 -28.86 -9.33
CA TYR A 3 5.14 -28.14 -10.50
C TYR A 3 6.25 -27.98 -11.54
N THR A 4 5.90 -27.99 -12.83
CA THR A 4 6.86 -27.68 -13.90
C THR A 4 6.75 -26.20 -14.25
N ILE A 5 7.81 -25.44 -13.98
CA ILE A 5 7.88 -24.00 -14.23
C ILE A 5 9.08 -23.76 -15.15
N ALA A 6 8.88 -23.08 -16.27
CA ALA A 6 9.92 -22.82 -17.27
C ALA A 6 10.74 -24.08 -17.66
N GLY A 7 10.07 -25.23 -17.79
CA GLY A 7 10.70 -26.51 -18.14
C GLY A 7 11.47 -27.19 -17.01
N LYS A 8 11.47 -26.64 -15.78
CA LYS A 8 12.10 -27.25 -14.61
C LYS A 8 11.07 -27.70 -13.58
N LYS A 9 11.32 -28.85 -12.95
CA LYS A 9 10.50 -29.32 -11.83
C LYS A 9 10.88 -28.56 -10.56
N VAL A 10 9.92 -27.84 -10.00
CA VAL A 10 10.03 -27.09 -8.75
C VAL A 10 9.14 -27.76 -7.71
N LEU A 11 9.70 -28.07 -6.55
CA LEU A 11 8.95 -28.68 -5.46
C LEU A 11 8.01 -27.64 -4.82
N SER A 12 6.79 -28.06 -4.46
CA SER A 12 5.77 -27.13 -3.94
C SER A 12 6.20 -26.41 -2.67
N GLU A 13 7.02 -27.03 -1.82
CA GLU A 13 7.50 -26.40 -0.57
C GLU A 13 8.40 -25.19 -0.84
N HIS A 14 9.30 -25.29 -1.82
CA HIS A 14 10.17 -24.17 -2.20
C HIS A 14 9.42 -23.08 -2.94
N LEU A 15 8.40 -23.44 -3.72
CA LEU A 15 7.52 -22.46 -4.36
C LEU A 15 6.81 -21.61 -3.32
N VAL A 16 6.22 -22.25 -2.32
CA VAL A 16 5.48 -21.58 -1.25
C VAL A 16 6.41 -20.69 -0.42
N LEU A 17 7.60 -21.20 -0.05
CA LEU A 17 8.61 -20.40 0.66
C LEU A 17 9.10 -19.21 -0.17
N GLY A 18 9.30 -19.38 -1.49
CA GLY A 18 9.69 -18.30 -2.38
C GLY A 18 8.62 -17.21 -2.50
N VAL A 19 7.35 -17.60 -2.61
CA VAL A 19 6.22 -16.65 -2.65
C VAL A 19 6.12 -15.89 -1.33
N PHE A 20 6.10 -16.57 -0.19
CA PHE A 20 6.04 -15.90 1.11
C PHE A 20 7.24 -14.98 1.37
N GLY A 21 8.45 -15.43 1.03
CA GLY A 21 9.65 -14.60 1.11
C GLY A 21 9.58 -13.37 0.21
N SER A 22 9.08 -13.52 -1.02
CA SER A 22 8.93 -12.40 -1.96
C SER A 22 7.92 -11.35 -1.49
N ILE A 23 6.78 -11.80 -0.95
CA ILE A 23 5.75 -10.90 -0.39
C ILE A 23 6.32 -10.18 0.84
N GLY A 24 6.94 -10.91 1.76
CA GLY A 24 7.55 -10.32 2.95
C GLY A 24 8.64 -9.30 2.62
N ALA A 25 9.51 -9.61 1.66
CA ALA A 25 10.54 -8.70 1.18
C ALA A 25 9.95 -7.48 0.46
N ALA A 26 8.92 -7.66 -0.37
CA ALA A 26 8.25 -6.56 -1.07
C ALA A 26 7.58 -5.59 -0.10
N VAL A 27 6.85 -6.11 0.89
CA VAL A 27 6.24 -5.30 1.96
C VAL A 27 7.34 -4.60 2.75
N TYR A 28 8.38 -5.33 3.18
CA TYR A 28 9.49 -4.74 3.90
C TYR A 28 10.15 -3.62 3.10
N LEU A 29 10.45 -3.80 1.81
CA LEU A 29 11.02 -2.75 0.97
C LEU A 29 10.06 -1.55 0.80
N ALA A 30 8.77 -1.79 0.67
CA ALA A 30 7.77 -0.72 0.60
C ALA A 30 7.65 0.07 1.92
N THR A 31 7.88 -0.59 3.06
CA THR A 31 7.69 0.01 4.40
C THR A 31 9.00 0.42 5.09
N SER A 32 10.17 -0.03 4.63
CA SER A 32 11.45 0.12 5.36
C SER A 32 12.09 1.50 5.27
N GLY A 33 11.38 2.50 4.76
CA GLY A 33 11.63 3.90 5.09
C GLY A 33 12.91 4.50 4.49
N GLY A 34 12.74 5.18 3.35
CA GLY A 34 13.67 6.21 2.91
C GLY A 34 13.21 7.58 3.42
N SER A 35 13.98 8.20 4.30
CA SER A 35 13.76 9.59 4.68
C SER A 35 13.90 10.50 3.45
N LYS A 36 12.76 10.99 2.94
CA LYS A 36 12.60 12.09 1.96
C LYS A 36 13.48 12.01 0.68
N LYS A 37 12.95 11.46 -0.42
CA LYS A 37 12.97 12.08 -1.77
C LYS A 37 12.21 11.25 -2.81
N GLY A 38 11.15 11.84 -3.38
CA GLY A 38 10.35 11.32 -4.50
C GLY A 38 9.05 10.68 -4.01
N ALA A 39 7.89 11.35 -3.97
CA ALA A 39 7.24 12.02 -5.09
C ALA A 39 7.45 11.23 -6.40
N ASP A 40 6.35 10.73 -6.98
CA ASP A 40 6.31 10.13 -8.33
C ASP A 40 6.70 8.64 -8.47
N ALA A 41 6.08 7.75 -7.69
CA ALA A 41 5.87 6.36 -8.12
C ALA A 41 4.48 5.89 -7.68
N LYS A 42 3.45 6.36 -8.41
CA LYS A 42 2.03 6.10 -8.17
C LYS A 42 1.58 6.39 -6.73
N ALA A 43 1.56 7.68 -6.38
CA ALA A 43 0.31 8.13 -5.76
C ALA A 43 -0.80 7.72 -6.75
N PRO A 44 -1.83 6.95 -6.37
CA PRO A 44 -3.09 7.10 -7.12
C PRO A 44 -3.32 8.61 -7.12
N ASN A 45 -3.37 9.18 -8.33
CA ASN A 45 -3.58 10.60 -8.61
C ASN A 45 -4.18 11.27 -7.40
N ALA A 46 -3.52 12.31 -6.85
CA ALA A 46 -4.07 13.19 -5.82
C ALA A 46 -5.59 13.14 -5.95
N ALA A 47 -6.23 12.37 -5.06
CA ALA A 47 -7.62 12.00 -5.27
C ALA A 47 -8.32 13.35 -5.48
N PRO A 48 -8.99 13.58 -6.61
CA PRO A 48 -9.82 14.77 -6.72
C PRO A 48 -10.75 14.64 -5.53
N VAL A 49 -10.56 15.49 -4.51
CA VAL A 49 -11.10 15.34 -3.14
C VAL A 49 -12.35 14.50 -3.23
N ALA A 50 -12.22 13.19 -2.96
CA ALA A 50 -13.29 12.26 -3.27
C ALA A 50 -14.51 12.83 -2.57
N PRO A 51 -15.65 13.04 -3.26
CA PRO A 51 -16.80 13.68 -2.64
C PRO A 51 -17.05 12.95 -1.33
N ILE A 52 -16.97 13.68 -0.21
CA ILE A 52 -17.16 13.10 1.11
C ILE A 52 -18.62 12.67 1.16
N ASN A 53 -18.89 11.45 0.73
CA ASN A 53 -20.19 10.81 0.80
C ASN A 53 -20.33 10.25 2.22
N ALA A 54 -20.46 11.12 3.22
CA ALA A 54 -20.85 10.67 4.55
C ALA A 54 -22.37 10.58 4.59
N SER A 55 -22.89 9.57 5.31
CA SER A 55 -24.32 9.36 5.37
C SER A 55 -25.02 10.38 6.29
N SER A 56 -24.26 11.19 7.03
CA SER A 56 -24.76 12.19 7.95
C SER A 56 -23.91 13.49 7.91
N PRO A 57 -24.52 14.67 8.14
CA PRO A 57 -23.80 15.96 8.10
C PRO A 57 -22.67 16.08 9.13
N ASP A 58 -22.78 15.36 10.24
CA ASP A 58 -21.83 15.43 11.35
C ASP A 58 -20.53 14.65 11.04
N GLU A 59 -20.68 13.49 10.39
CA GLU A 59 -19.53 12.71 9.91
C GLU A 59 -18.72 13.46 8.85
N GLU A 60 -19.37 14.25 7.98
CA GLU A 60 -18.63 15.08 7.02
C GLU A 60 -17.76 16.14 7.70
N ALA A 61 -18.28 16.79 8.75
CA ALA A 61 -17.56 17.82 9.48
C ALA A 61 -16.34 17.22 10.21
N PHE A 62 -16.53 16.06 10.82
CA PHE A 62 -15.45 15.30 11.46
C PHE A 62 -14.34 14.92 10.46
N VAL A 63 -14.69 14.35 9.30
CA VAL A 63 -13.69 13.96 8.28
C VAL A 63 -12.94 15.18 7.73
N LYS A 64 -13.61 16.32 7.53
CA LYS A 64 -12.97 17.57 7.09
C LYS A 64 -11.98 18.09 8.12
N GLN A 65 -12.33 18.03 9.41
CA GLN A 65 -11.45 18.47 10.48
C GLN A 65 -10.25 17.53 10.65
N PHE A 66 -10.47 16.21 10.63
CA PHE A 66 -9.41 15.21 10.71
C PHE A 66 -8.40 15.36 9.57
N LEU A 67 -8.88 15.58 8.34
CA LEU A 67 -8.01 15.79 7.19
C LEU A 67 -7.22 17.11 7.29
N ALA A 68 -7.85 18.19 7.77
CA ALA A 68 -7.20 19.47 7.97
C ALA A 68 -6.11 19.43 9.06
N GLU A 69 -6.33 18.67 10.13
CA GLU A 69 -5.35 18.44 11.20
C GLU A 69 -4.19 17.57 10.70
N ALA A 70 -4.47 16.46 10.02
CA ALA A 70 -3.45 15.58 9.45
C ALA A 70 -2.52 16.31 8.46
N MET A 71 -3.06 17.21 7.63
CA MET A 71 -2.25 18.03 6.71
C MET A 71 -1.46 19.13 7.44
N LYS A 72 -1.88 19.54 8.63
CA LYS A 72 -1.20 20.59 9.41
C LYS A 72 -0.05 20.03 10.25
N GLU A 73 -0.16 18.79 10.72
CA GLU A 73 0.90 18.09 11.45
C GLU A 73 2.07 17.63 10.55
N GLU A 74 1.87 17.59 9.23
CA GLU A 74 2.91 17.20 8.27
C GLU A 74 3.92 18.34 7.93
N LYS A 75 3.85 19.49 8.60
CA LYS A 75 4.73 20.67 8.40
C LYS A 75 5.65 20.94 9.59
#